data_AF-A0A848W2P6-F1
#
_entry.id   AF-A0A848W2P6-F1
#
_cell.length_a   1.000
_cell.length_b   1.000
_cell.length_c   1.000
_cell.angle_alpha   90.00
_cell.angle_beta   90.00
_cell.angle_gamma   90.00
#
_symmetry.space_group_name_H-M   'P 1'
#
loop_
_entity.id
_entity.type
_entity.pdbx_description
1 polymer ?
#
loop_
_entity_poly.entity_id
_entity_poly.type
_entity_poly.pdbx_seq_one_letter_code
_entity_poly.pdbx_strand_id
1 'polypeptide(L)'
;MAGSPDLTQLTIAQAGEGLAAGEFSARDLTQAHLDAMAAARDLNAYTAETPDQALAMADASDERRASGASLGPLDGIPLAVKDLFCTEGVLSTAGSHILDGFKPTYESTVTRQLWEAGAVMLGKTNMDEFAMGSANVTSHYGPCINPWKAAAGDAAGKDLVPGGSSGGSAAAVASRIALGATGTDTGGSIRQPGAFCGIVGLKPTYGRCSRWGIIAFSSSLDQAGPLTRTVRDAALMLGAMAGYDPKDSTSIDLLVPDYAAALTGDIKGLRVGIPAEYTLDGMPAEIDALWQQGRDWLERAGAEIVDISLPHTKYALPTYYIVAPAEASSNLARYDGVRYGLRIEGEDLTDTYEKTRAAGFGPEVKRRIMIGTYVLSAGYYDAYYVQAQKVRRRIAEDFHAAWESCDVILTPTAPSAAFAIGEKMDDPIAMYLNDVFTVPASLAGLPAISVPAGLSAEGLPLGLHVIGRAFDEETMFKAAEVLE
;
A
#
# COMPACT_ATOMS: atom_id res chain seq x y z
N MET A 1 -27.81 -21.49 22.31
CA MET A 1 -27.81 -20.88 20.97
C MET A 1 -26.41 -20.35 20.76
N ALA A 2 -25.61 -20.97 19.89
CA ALA A 2 -24.34 -20.38 19.49
C ALA A 2 -24.70 -19.04 18.83
N GLY A 3 -24.15 -17.92 19.33
CA GLY A 3 -24.43 -16.60 18.76
C GLY A 3 -23.98 -16.58 17.30
N SER A 4 -24.73 -15.88 16.44
CA SER A 4 -24.30 -15.65 15.06
C SER A 4 -22.87 -15.10 15.04
N PRO A 5 -22.01 -15.55 14.11
CA PRO A 5 -20.63 -15.07 14.03
C PRO A 5 -20.61 -13.55 13.82
N ASP A 6 -19.68 -12.86 14.49
CA ASP A 6 -19.40 -11.45 14.22
C ASP A 6 -18.76 -11.34 12.83
N LEU A 7 -19.55 -10.85 11.86
CA LEU A 7 -19.19 -10.81 10.45
C LEU A 7 -17.94 -9.96 10.15
N THR A 8 -17.61 -9.01 11.03
CA THR A 8 -16.41 -8.16 10.89
C THR A 8 -15.10 -8.92 11.16
N GLN A 9 -15.18 -10.08 11.82
CA GLN A 9 -14.02 -10.91 12.18
C GLN A 9 -13.53 -11.79 11.04
N LEU A 10 -14.40 -12.11 10.09
CA LEU A 10 -14.14 -13.07 9.01
C LEU A 10 -13.07 -12.56 8.06
N THR A 11 -12.09 -13.39 7.69
CA THR A 11 -11.18 -13.12 6.56
C THR A 11 -11.95 -13.03 5.24
N ILE A 12 -11.34 -12.52 4.17
CA ILE A 12 -11.98 -12.52 2.83
C ILE A 12 -12.33 -13.95 2.41
N ALA A 13 -11.40 -14.89 2.60
CA ALA A 13 -11.63 -16.31 2.30
C ALA A 13 -12.83 -16.88 3.10
N GLN A 14 -12.87 -16.67 4.41
CA GLN A 14 -13.98 -17.15 5.26
C GLN A 14 -15.32 -16.48 4.90
N ALA A 15 -15.31 -15.19 4.59
CA ALA A 15 -16.51 -14.47 4.17
C ALA A 15 -17.03 -15.01 2.83
N GLY A 16 -16.15 -15.25 1.86
CA GLY A 16 -16.50 -15.85 0.57
C GLY A 16 -17.10 -17.25 0.72
N GLU A 17 -16.52 -18.08 1.60
CA GLU A 17 -17.02 -19.42 1.93
C GLU A 17 -18.42 -19.35 2.59
N GLY A 18 -18.62 -18.47 3.57
CA GLY A 18 -19.91 -18.27 4.25
C GLY A 18 -21.02 -17.76 3.30
N LEU A 19 -20.68 -16.84 2.40
CA LEU A 19 -21.60 -16.37 1.34
C LEU A 19 -21.95 -17.48 0.34
N ALA A 20 -20.99 -18.35 0.01
CA ALA A 20 -21.24 -19.49 -0.89
C ALA A 20 -22.12 -20.56 -0.22
N ALA A 21 -21.99 -20.74 1.09
CA ALA A 21 -22.82 -21.64 1.89
C ALA A 21 -24.20 -21.06 2.23
N GLY A 22 -24.44 -19.76 1.99
CA GLY A 22 -25.70 -19.08 2.31
C GLY A 22 -25.92 -18.87 3.81
N GLU A 23 -24.83 -18.77 4.59
CA GLU A 23 -24.90 -18.57 6.06
C GLU A 23 -25.35 -17.16 6.45
N PHE A 24 -25.02 -16.18 5.60
CA PHE A 24 -25.43 -14.78 5.66
C PHE A 24 -25.44 -14.21 4.24
N SER A 25 -26.10 -13.07 4.04
CA SER A 25 -26.11 -12.37 2.75
C SER A 25 -24.95 -11.39 2.60
N ALA A 26 -24.61 -11.01 1.37
CA ALA A 26 -23.65 -9.94 1.10
C ALA A 26 -24.14 -8.62 1.70
N ARG A 27 -25.47 -8.39 1.71
CA ARG A 27 -26.08 -7.25 2.40
C ARG A 27 -25.81 -7.26 3.90
N ASP A 28 -25.99 -8.40 4.58
CA ASP A 28 -25.72 -8.52 6.03
C ASP A 28 -24.24 -8.25 6.33
N LEU A 29 -23.34 -8.84 5.54
CA LEU A 29 -21.90 -8.64 5.66
C LEU A 29 -21.52 -7.17 5.47
N THR A 30 -22.06 -6.53 4.44
CA THR A 30 -21.78 -5.12 4.14
C THR A 30 -22.34 -4.21 5.23
N GLN A 31 -23.56 -4.46 5.70
CA GLN A 31 -24.18 -3.68 6.78
C GLN A 31 -23.34 -3.75 8.06
N ALA A 32 -22.86 -4.94 8.44
CA ALA A 32 -22.00 -5.09 9.62
C ALA A 32 -20.72 -4.24 9.54
N HIS A 33 -20.11 -4.14 8.35
CA HIS A 33 -18.92 -3.31 8.15
C HIS A 33 -19.25 -1.80 8.12
N LEU A 34 -20.39 -1.41 7.55
CA LEU A 34 -20.85 -0.01 7.58
C LEU A 34 -21.14 0.45 9.01
N ASP A 35 -21.76 -0.40 9.83
CA ASP A 35 -22.03 -0.11 11.25
C ASP A 35 -20.73 0.02 12.05
N ALA A 36 -19.77 -0.88 11.83
CA ALA A 36 -18.45 -0.82 12.46
C ALA A 36 -17.66 0.42 12.02
N MET A 37 -17.69 0.76 10.72
CA MET A 37 -17.09 1.98 10.17
C MET A 37 -17.68 3.23 10.83
N ALA A 38 -19.01 3.31 10.98
CA ALA A 38 -19.66 4.45 11.62
C ALA A 38 -19.25 4.61 13.10
N ALA A 39 -19.02 3.50 13.81
CA ALA A 39 -18.58 3.49 15.20
C ALA A 39 -17.09 3.85 15.39
N ALA A 40 -16.26 3.71 14.34
CA ALA A 40 -14.81 3.92 14.38
C ALA A 40 -14.36 5.19 13.60
N ARG A 41 -15.26 6.15 13.40
CA ARG A 41 -14.96 7.41 12.68
C ARG A 41 -13.87 8.25 13.34
N ASP A 42 -13.64 8.06 14.64
CA ASP A 42 -12.56 8.68 15.39
C ASP A 42 -11.17 8.29 14.86
N LEU A 43 -11.04 7.12 14.20
CA LEU A 43 -9.80 6.72 13.52
C LEU A 43 -9.48 7.55 12.27
N ASN A 44 -10.46 8.28 11.73
CA ASN A 44 -10.34 9.07 10.50
C ASN A 44 -9.76 8.27 9.32
N ALA A 45 -10.17 7.00 9.20
CA ALA A 45 -9.67 6.07 8.19
C ALA A 45 -10.27 6.30 6.78
N TYR A 46 -11.41 6.99 6.68
CA TYR A 46 -12.11 7.28 5.42
C TYR A 46 -12.23 8.79 5.19
N THR A 47 -11.99 9.24 3.95
CA THR A 47 -12.24 10.61 3.49
C THR A 47 -13.61 10.76 2.84
N ALA A 48 -14.17 9.65 2.31
CA ALA A 48 -15.54 9.61 1.80
C ALA A 48 -16.14 8.22 2.02
N GLU A 49 -17.31 8.15 2.65
CA GLU A 49 -18.07 6.91 2.86
C GLU A 49 -19.12 6.75 1.73
N THR A 50 -19.41 5.52 1.30
CA THR A 50 -20.37 5.24 0.21
C THR A 50 -21.43 4.20 0.60
N PRO A 51 -22.19 4.36 1.70
CA PRO A 51 -23.10 3.34 2.22
C PRO A 51 -24.19 2.92 1.22
N ASP A 52 -24.81 3.88 0.52
CA ASP A 52 -25.87 3.58 -0.44
C ASP A 52 -25.35 2.75 -1.63
N GLN A 53 -24.16 3.10 -2.13
CA GLN A 53 -23.49 2.34 -3.19
C GLN A 53 -23.05 0.96 -2.69
N ALA A 54 -22.52 0.87 -1.48
CA ALA A 54 -22.10 -0.38 -0.87
C ALA A 54 -23.27 -1.37 -0.78
N LEU A 55 -24.41 -0.92 -0.25
CA LEU A 55 -25.62 -1.75 -0.11
C LEU A 55 -26.19 -2.15 -1.48
N ALA A 56 -26.19 -1.25 -2.46
CA ALA A 56 -26.66 -1.59 -3.82
C ALA A 56 -25.75 -2.64 -4.50
N MET A 57 -24.43 -2.56 -4.32
CA MET A 57 -23.49 -3.55 -4.84
C MET A 57 -23.64 -4.90 -4.13
N ALA A 58 -23.91 -4.89 -2.82
CA ALA A 58 -24.18 -6.07 -2.03
C ALA A 58 -25.48 -6.78 -2.47
N ASP A 59 -26.56 -6.02 -2.67
CA ASP A 59 -27.83 -6.55 -3.19
C ASP A 59 -27.64 -7.20 -4.57
N ALA A 60 -26.84 -6.59 -5.45
CA ALA A 60 -26.52 -7.17 -6.75
C ALA A 60 -25.72 -8.48 -6.65
N SER A 61 -24.83 -8.62 -5.64
CA SER A 61 -24.17 -9.88 -5.32
C SER A 61 -25.18 -10.94 -4.87
N ASP A 62 -26.10 -10.58 -3.97
CA ASP A 62 -27.12 -11.51 -3.48
C ASP A 62 -28.04 -12.00 -4.62
N GLU A 63 -28.42 -11.13 -5.56
CA GLU A 63 -29.16 -11.52 -6.77
C GLU A 63 -28.40 -12.51 -7.67
N ARG A 64 -27.09 -12.25 -7.90
CA ARG A 64 -26.22 -13.18 -8.65
C ARG A 64 -26.10 -14.52 -7.95
N ARG A 65 -25.89 -14.52 -6.63
CA ARG A 65 -25.77 -15.74 -5.82
C ARG A 65 -27.07 -16.55 -5.82
N ALA A 66 -28.22 -15.91 -5.63
CA ALA A 66 -29.53 -16.56 -5.67
C ALA A 66 -29.85 -17.22 -7.03
N SER A 67 -29.29 -16.69 -8.12
CA SER A 67 -29.43 -17.24 -9.47
C SER A 67 -28.34 -18.24 -9.86
N GLY A 68 -27.39 -18.55 -8.96
CA GLY A 68 -26.28 -19.46 -9.23
C GLY A 68 -25.19 -18.87 -10.14
N ALA A 69 -25.15 -17.55 -10.29
CA ALA A 69 -24.26 -16.80 -11.17
C ALA A 69 -23.17 -16.03 -10.40
N SER A 70 -22.68 -16.60 -9.29
CA SER A 70 -21.63 -15.94 -8.49
C SER A 70 -20.35 -15.73 -9.29
N LEU A 71 -19.69 -14.59 -9.06
CA LEU A 71 -18.49 -14.15 -9.79
C LEU A 71 -17.18 -14.66 -9.17
N GLY A 72 -17.26 -15.40 -8.07
CA GLY A 72 -16.11 -16.04 -7.43
C GLY A 72 -15.88 -15.57 -5.98
N PRO A 73 -14.65 -15.72 -5.46
CA PRO A 73 -14.36 -15.52 -4.04
C PRO A 73 -14.58 -14.10 -3.50
N LEU A 74 -14.53 -13.08 -4.37
CA LEU A 74 -14.70 -11.67 -3.98
C LEU A 74 -16.13 -11.14 -4.16
N ASP A 75 -17.05 -11.95 -4.70
CA ASP A 75 -18.43 -11.54 -4.99
C ASP A 75 -19.19 -11.26 -3.69
N GLY A 76 -19.50 -9.99 -3.42
CA GLY A 76 -20.15 -9.54 -2.18
C GLY A 76 -19.21 -9.17 -1.03
N ILE A 77 -17.89 -9.14 -1.26
CA ILE A 77 -16.90 -8.82 -0.21
C ILE A 77 -16.74 -7.29 -0.06
N PRO A 78 -16.96 -6.71 1.13
CA PRO A 78 -16.79 -5.27 1.37
C PRO A 78 -15.31 -4.85 1.49
N LEU A 79 -14.89 -3.97 0.58
CA LEU A 79 -13.52 -3.47 0.46
C LEU A 79 -13.44 -1.95 0.63
N ALA A 80 -12.35 -1.49 1.23
CA ALA A 80 -11.96 -0.09 1.25
C ALA A 80 -11.09 0.26 0.04
N VAL A 81 -11.16 1.50 -0.45
CA VAL A 81 -10.39 1.92 -1.64
C VAL A 81 -9.53 3.13 -1.30
N LYS A 82 -8.20 3.09 -1.48
CA LYS A 82 -7.36 4.30 -1.29
C LYS A 82 -7.82 5.45 -2.17
N ASP A 83 -7.74 6.67 -1.67
CA ASP A 83 -8.27 7.84 -2.38
C ASP A 83 -7.48 8.32 -3.61
N LEU A 84 -6.44 7.56 -4.03
CA LEU A 84 -5.78 7.75 -5.33
C LEU A 84 -6.49 7.08 -6.50
N PHE A 85 -7.26 6.02 -6.24
CA PHE A 85 -7.96 5.30 -7.31
C PHE A 85 -9.15 6.17 -7.73
N CYS A 86 -9.15 6.73 -8.93
CA CYS A 86 -10.32 7.45 -9.42
C CYS A 86 -11.50 6.48 -9.55
N THR A 87 -12.59 6.80 -8.87
CA THR A 87 -13.83 6.00 -8.84
C THR A 87 -14.96 6.80 -9.44
N GLU A 88 -15.69 6.21 -10.39
CA GLU A 88 -16.67 6.94 -11.20
C GLU A 88 -17.78 7.53 -10.32
N GLY A 89 -17.99 8.84 -10.41
CA GLY A 89 -19.01 9.56 -9.64
C GLY A 89 -18.70 9.77 -8.16
N VAL A 90 -17.64 9.16 -7.62
CA VAL A 90 -17.25 9.26 -6.22
C VAL A 90 -16.10 10.26 -6.07
N LEU A 91 -16.14 11.08 -5.00
CA LEU A 91 -15.11 12.07 -4.73
C LEU A 91 -13.73 11.38 -4.63
N SER A 92 -12.74 11.86 -5.37
CA SER A 92 -11.36 11.36 -5.32
C SER A 92 -10.40 12.54 -5.08
N THR A 93 -9.76 12.61 -3.92
CA THR A 93 -9.08 13.85 -3.49
C THR A 93 -7.57 13.71 -3.37
N ALA A 94 -7.05 12.47 -3.40
CA ALA A 94 -5.67 12.18 -3.04
C ALA A 94 -5.24 12.75 -1.67
N GLY A 95 -6.20 12.90 -0.74
CA GLY A 95 -5.97 13.53 0.56
C GLY A 95 -5.63 15.03 0.50
N SER A 96 -5.99 15.72 -0.59
CA SER A 96 -5.56 17.10 -0.89
C SER A 96 -6.72 18.05 -1.14
N HIS A 97 -6.59 19.28 -0.64
CA HIS A 97 -7.50 20.39 -0.91
C HIS A 97 -7.59 20.74 -2.40
N ILE A 98 -6.51 20.55 -3.17
CA ILE A 98 -6.47 20.93 -4.59
C ILE A 98 -7.47 20.14 -5.45
N LEU A 99 -7.91 18.97 -4.96
CA LEU A 99 -8.87 18.10 -5.64
C LEU A 99 -10.25 18.11 -4.96
N ASP A 100 -10.53 19.08 -4.09
CA ASP A 100 -11.87 19.26 -3.57
C ASP A 100 -12.89 19.38 -4.71
N GLY A 101 -13.99 18.62 -4.59
CA GLY A 101 -15.04 18.54 -5.60
C GLY A 101 -14.72 17.69 -6.84
N PHE A 102 -13.52 17.10 -6.95
CA PHE A 102 -13.18 16.23 -8.07
C PHE A 102 -13.90 14.88 -8.00
N LYS A 103 -14.95 14.74 -8.82
CA LYS A 103 -15.68 13.48 -9.04
C LYS A 103 -15.38 12.97 -10.45
N PRO A 104 -14.47 11.99 -10.61
CA PRO A 104 -14.11 11.45 -11.91
C PRO A 104 -15.33 10.91 -12.67
N THR A 105 -15.37 11.08 -13.99
CA THR A 105 -16.36 10.43 -14.88
C THR A 105 -15.79 9.16 -15.50
N TYR A 106 -14.89 8.50 -14.78
CA TYR A 106 -14.19 7.29 -15.21
C TYR A 106 -13.75 6.48 -13.99
N GLU A 107 -13.53 5.18 -14.19
CA GLU A 107 -13.23 4.21 -13.14
C GLU A 107 -11.84 3.61 -13.35
N SER A 108 -10.94 3.71 -12.37
CA SER A 108 -9.59 3.15 -12.46
C SER A 108 -9.64 1.66 -12.83
N THR A 109 -8.65 1.18 -13.57
CA THR A 109 -8.70 -0.21 -14.05
C THR A 109 -8.68 -1.21 -12.89
N VAL A 110 -7.98 -0.92 -11.80
CA VAL A 110 -7.93 -1.77 -10.61
C VAL A 110 -9.29 -1.88 -9.94
N THR A 111 -9.97 -0.76 -9.67
CA THR A 111 -11.30 -0.76 -9.05
C THR A 111 -12.35 -1.36 -9.98
N ARG A 112 -12.29 -1.08 -11.30
CA ARG A 112 -13.14 -1.75 -12.28
C ARG A 112 -13.03 -3.27 -12.21
N GLN A 113 -11.82 -3.83 -12.19
CA GLN A 113 -11.64 -5.29 -12.11
C GLN A 113 -12.18 -5.87 -10.80
N LEU A 114 -12.04 -5.14 -9.67
CA LEU A 114 -12.65 -5.55 -8.39
C LEU A 114 -14.19 -5.56 -8.48
N TRP A 115 -14.80 -4.57 -9.13
CA TRP A 115 -16.25 -4.52 -9.33
C TRP A 115 -16.73 -5.60 -10.30
N GLU A 116 -15.96 -5.90 -11.35
CA GLU A 116 -16.19 -7.02 -12.27
C GLU A 116 -16.04 -8.38 -11.58
N ALA A 117 -15.25 -8.48 -10.50
CA ALA A 117 -15.18 -9.64 -9.61
C ALA A 117 -16.29 -9.67 -8.54
N GLY A 118 -17.19 -8.68 -8.54
CA GLY A 118 -18.35 -8.60 -7.65
C GLY A 118 -18.08 -8.02 -6.27
N ALA A 119 -16.89 -7.46 -6.01
CA ALA A 119 -16.58 -6.83 -4.72
C ALA A 119 -17.46 -5.60 -4.45
N VAL A 120 -17.57 -5.21 -3.19
CA VAL A 120 -18.43 -4.11 -2.72
C VAL A 120 -17.57 -2.94 -2.22
N MET A 121 -17.88 -1.72 -2.65
CA MET A 121 -17.14 -0.52 -2.24
C MET A 121 -17.71 0.09 -0.94
N LEU A 122 -16.92 0.11 0.13
CA LEU A 122 -17.30 0.80 1.38
C LEU A 122 -17.07 2.31 1.33
N GLY A 123 -15.99 2.74 0.67
CA GLY A 123 -15.62 4.15 0.59
C GLY A 123 -14.16 4.38 0.22
N LYS A 124 -13.76 5.65 0.28
CA LYS A 124 -12.41 6.16 0.03
C LYS A 124 -11.63 6.29 1.33
N THR A 125 -10.48 5.63 1.42
CA THR A 125 -9.64 5.67 2.61
C THR A 125 -8.67 6.83 2.59
N ASN A 126 -8.44 7.39 3.79
CA ASN A 126 -7.51 8.48 4.05
C ASN A 126 -6.07 8.07 3.73
N MET A 127 -5.24 9.06 3.44
CA MET A 127 -3.87 8.87 2.97
C MET A 127 -3.03 10.14 3.16
N ASP A 128 -1.70 10.03 3.13
CA ASP A 128 -0.84 11.21 2.97
C ASP A 128 -1.15 11.92 1.64
N GLU A 129 -1.09 13.25 1.65
CA GLU A 129 -1.43 14.09 0.51
C GLU A 129 -0.60 13.69 -0.73
N PHE A 130 -1.28 13.35 -1.83
CA PHE A 130 -0.67 12.84 -3.08
C PHE A 130 0.29 11.66 -2.88
N ALA A 131 0.03 10.82 -1.87
CA ALA A 131 0.88 9.70 -1.48
C ALA A 131 2.28 10.08 -0.97
N MET A 132 2.49 11.35 -0.59
CA MET A 132 3.79 11.88 -0.16
C MET A 132 3.92 11.93 1.36
N GLY A 133 4.27 10.79 1.96
CA GLY A 133 4.53 10.68 3.40
C GLY A 133 4.55 9.22 3.85
N SER A 134 4.97 9.01 5.10
CA SER A 134 5.12 7.68 5.71
C SER A 134 4.39 7.57 7.06
N ALA A 135 3.38 8.42 7.29
CA ALA A 135 2.69 8.52 8.59
C ALA A 135 1.18 8.91 8.52
N ASN A 136 0.64 9.22 7.35
CA ASN A 136 -0.73 9.73 7.12
C ASN A 136 -1.04 11.07 7.82
N VAL A 137 -0.02 11.81 8.23
CA VAL A 137 -0.15 13.09 8.96
C VAL A 137 -0.29 14.30 8.05
N THR A 138 -0.01 14.14 6.76
CA THR A 138 -0.08 15.23 5.78
C THR A 138 -1.44 15.40 5.13
N SER A 139 -2.39 14.48 5.38
CA SER A 139 -3.74 14.55 4.83
C SER A 139 -4.42 15.88 5.14
N HIS A 140 -5.00 16.50 4.12
CA HIS A 140 -5.80 17.71 4.28
C HIS A 140 -7.01 17.50 5.21
N TYR A 141 -7.56 16.28 5.25
CA TYR A 141 -8.73 15.92 6.05
C TYR A 141 -8.37 15.48 7.47
N GLY A 142 -7.13 15.76 7.91
CA GLY A 142 -6.61 15.39 9.21
C GLY A 142 -5.95 14.00 9.24
N PRO A 143 -5.13 13.73 10.27
CA PRO A 143 -4.39 12.49 10.37
C PRO A 143 -5.32 11.29 10.57
N CYS A 144 -4.94 10.14 10.02
CA CYS A 144 -5.52 8.85 10.38
C CYS A 144 -4.79 8.30 11.61
N ILE A 145 -5.52 7.60 12.49
CA ILE A 145 -5.00 7.03 13.73
C ILE A 145 -4.88 5.50 13.59
N ASN A 146 -3.75 4.97 14.07
CA ASN A 146 -3.54 3.52 14.17
C ASN A 146 -4.49 2.92 15.22
N PRO A 147 -5.20 1.81 14.91
CA PRO A 147 -6.05 1.14 15.90
C PRO A 147 -5.25 0.48 17.04
N TRP A 148 -3.95 0.21 16.85
CA TRP A 148 -3.07 -0.26 17.91
C TRP A 148 -2.68 0.86 18.88
N LYS A 149 -2.51 0.50 20.15
CA LYS A 149 -2.03 1.39 21.20
C LYS A 149 -0.81 0.77 21.87
N ALA A 150 0.18 1.59 22.20
CA ALA A 150 1.35 1.13 22.95
C ALA A 150 0.93 0.76 24.37
N ALA A 151 1.35 -0.42 24.84
CA ALA A 151 1.06 -0.91 26.18
C ALA A 151 1.98 -0.29 27.25
N ALA A 152 3.13 0.24 26.83
CA ALA A 152 4.14 0.85 27.68
C ALA A 152 5.01 1.84 26.87
N GLY A 153 6.01 2.45 27.50
CA GLY A 153 6.96 3.35 26.84
C GLY A 153 6.43 4.77 26.63
N ASP A 154 7.21 5.57 25.89
CA ASP A 154 6.92 6.99 25.66
C ASP A 154 5.68 7.21 24.78
N ALA A 155 5.28 6.18 24.02
CA ALA A 155 4.12 6.17 23.16
C ALA A 155 2.81 5.80 23.90
N ALA A 156 2.89 5.31 25.15
CA ALA A 156 1.72 4.89 25.91
C ALA A 156 0.70 6.02 26.12
N GLY A 157 -0.57 5.75 25.82
CA GLY A 157 -1.66 6.72 25.95
C GLY A 157 -1.70 7.82 24.87
N LYS A 158 -0.85 7.72 23.84
CA LYS A 158 -0.86 8.62 22.68
C LYS A 158 -1.49 7.94 21.47
N ASP A 159 -1.99 8.74 20.55
CA ASP A 159 -2.39 8.26 19.23
C ASP A 159 -1.15 8.00 18.38
N LEU A 160 -1.13 6.85 17.71
CA LEU A 160 0.00 6.39 16.90
C LEU A 160 -0.31 6.55 15.42
N VAL A 161 0.75 6.69 14.61
CA VAL A 161 0.62 6.73 13.16
C VAL A 161 0.31 5.33 12.59
N PRO A 162 -0.57 5.19 11.61
CA PRO A 162 -0.83 3.92 10.91
C PRO A 162 0.20 3.62 9.81
N GLY A 163 1.27 4.42 9.74
CA GLY A 163 2.19 4.44 8.60
C GLY A 163 1.66 5.28 7.44
N GLY A 164 2.37 5.28 6.32
CA GLY A 164 1.96 6.02 5.14
C GLY A 164 2.62 5.57 3.84
N SER A 165 2.06 5.93 2.69
CA SER A 165 0.91 6.83 2.54
C SER A 165 -0.46 6.16 2.56
N SER A 166 -0.56 4.82 2.55
CA SER A 166 -1.85 4.10 2.62
C SER A 166 -2.32 3.85 4.06
N GLY A 167 -2.15 4.84 4.95
CA GLY A 167 -2.43 4.69 6.37
C GLY A 167 -3.90 4.43 6.68
N GLY A 168 -4.82 5.15 6.04
CA GLY A 168 -6.27 4.89 6.17
C GLY A 168 -6.68 3.51 5.69
N SER A 169 -6.08 3.02 4.60
CA SER A 169 -6.30 1.65 4.10
C SER A 169 -5.86 0.61 5.12
N ALA A 170 -4.68 0.80 5.73
CA ALA A 170 -4.17 -0.10 6.76
C ALA A 170 -4.99 -0.06 8.05
N ALA A 171 -5.33 1.14 8.52
CA ALA A 171 -6.16 1.33 9.71
C ALA A 171 -7.54 0.69 9.54
N ALA A 172 -8.18 0.84 8.37
CA ALA A 172 -9.50 0.26 8.09
C ALA A 172 -9.51 -1.28 8.16
N VAL A 173 -8.47 -1.93 7.64
CA VAL A 173 -8.36 -3.40 7.67
C VAL A 173 -8.00 -3.88 9.07
N ALA A 174 -7.06 -3.21 9.75
CA ALA A 174 -6.63 -3.58 11.09
C ALA A 174 -7.72 -3.38 12.16
N SER A 175 -8.58 -2.37 12.01
CA SER A 175 -9.73 -2.12 12.89
C SER A 175 -10.98 -2.91 12.49
N ARG A 176 -10.90 -3.77 11.47
CA ARG A 176 -11.98 -4.66 11.01
C ARG A 176 -13.21 -3.91 10.50
N ILE A 177 -13.04 -2.68 10.02
CA ILE A 177 -14.08 -1.88 9.35
C ILE A 177 -14.03 -2.04 7.83
N ALA A 178 -13.16 -2.93 7.32
CA ALA A 178 -13.13 -3.47 5.97
C ALA A 178 -12.50 -4.86 5.99
N LEU A 179 -12.87 -5.74 5.03
CA LEU A 179 -12.24 -7.06 4.92
C LEU A 179 -10.89 -7.02 4.19
N GLY A 180 -10.74 -6.08 3.27
CA GLY A 180 -9.49 -5.76 2.60
C GLY A 180 -9.54 -4.33 2.09
N ALA A 181 -8.40 -3.81 1.69
CA ALA A 181 -8.31 -2.48 1.10
C ALA A 181 -7.33 -2.42 -0.06
N THR A 182 -7.62 -1.60 -1.06
CA THR A 182 -6.61 -1.23 -2.05
C THR A 182 -5.67 -0.18 -1.46
N GLY A 183 -4.39 -0.29 -1.78
CA GLY A 183 -3.37 0.71 -1.49
C GLY A 183 -2.52 1.01 -2.72
N THR A 184 -1.61 1.97 -2.58
CA THR A 184 -0.56 2.25 -3.58
C THR A 184 0.79 2.37 -2.91
N ASP A 185 1.82 1.79 -3.53
CA ASP A 185 3.18 1.75 -3.03
C ASP A 185 4.14 2.32 -4.06
N THR A 186 4.79 3.43 -3.70
CA THR A 186 5.83 4.08 -4.52
C THR A 186 7.22 3.80 -3.94
N GLY A 187 7.37 3.83 -2.62
CA GLY A 187 8.62 3.57 -1.91
C GLY A 187 8.48 2.70 -0.66
N GLY A 188 7.29 2.15 -0.39
CA GLY A 188 6.96 1.45 0.86
C GLY A 188 5.52 1.65 1.31
N SER A 189 4.75 2.46 0.58
CA SER A 189 3.46 3.00 1.03
C SER A 189 2.30 2.00 1.15
N ILE A 190 2.51 0.71 0.88
CA ILE A 190 1.59 -0.38 1.27
C ILE A 190 2.22 -1.22 2.37
N ARG A 191 3.51 -1.56 2.20
CA ARG A 191 4.23 -2.51 3.06
C ARG A 191 4.49 -1.95 4.45
N GLN A 192 4.94 -0.70 4.55
CA GLN A 192 5.19 -0.04 5.83
C GLN A 192 3.90 0.17 6.64
N PRO A 193 2.77 0.64 6.05
CA PRO A 193 1.50 0.65 6.77
C PRO A 193 1.04 -0.73 7.21
N GLY A 194 1.26 -1.77 6.39
CA GLY A 194 1.00 -3.16 6.76
C GLY A 194 1.75 -3.57 8.02
N ALA A 195 3.06 -3.30 8.07
CA ALA A 195 3.87 -3.56 9.26
C ALA A 195 3.41 -2.78 10.49
N PHE A 196 3.11 -1.49 10.35
CA PHE A 196 2.71 -0.61 11.47
C PHE A 196 1.33 -0.96 12.05
N CYS A 197 0.42 -1.46 11.22
CA CYS A 197 -0.93 -1.84 11.62
C CYS A 197 -1.08 -3.35 11.90
N GLY A 198 0.00 -4.13 11.77
CA GLY A 198 -0.02 -5.57 12.05
C GLY A 198 -0.88 -6.37 11.08
N ILE A 199 -0.82 -6.04 9.80
CA ILE A 199 -1.58 -6.70 8.73
C ILE A 199 -0.67 -6.96 7.51
N VAL A 200 -1.17 -7.73 6.55
CA VAL A 200 -0.45 -8.00 5.31
C VAL A 200 -0.55 -6.80 4.36
N GLY A 201 0.58 -6.40 3.80
CA GLY A 201 0.65 -5.36 2.76
C GLY A 201 1.53 -5.81 1.61
N LEU A 202 0.96 -5.90 0.40
CA LEU A 202 1.68 -6.38 -0.79
C LEU A 202 1.78 -5.30 -1.86
N LYS A 203 2.99 -5.12 -2.38
CA LYS A 203 3.25 -4.43 -3.64
C LYS A 203 3.63 -5.47 -4.71
N PRO A 204 2.87 -5.62 -5.81
CA PRO A 204 3.24 -6.57 -6.85
C PRO A 204 4.38 -6.03 -7.73
N THR A 205 4.76 -6.81 -8.74
CA THR A 205 5.75 -6.38 -9.74
C THR A 205 5.27 -5.11 -10.43
N TYR A 206 6.19 -4.19 -10.74
CA TYR A 206 5.84 -3.02 -11.56
C TYR A 206 5.30 -3.48 -12.93
N GLY A 207 4.14 -2.98 -13.32
CA GLY A 207 3.40 -3.40 -14.51
C GLY A 207 2.41 -4.56 -14.33
N ARG A 208 2.35 -5.22 -13.15
CA ARG A 208 1.38 -6.29 -12.85
C ARG A 208 -0.06 -5.78 -12.71
N CYS A 209 -0.25 -4.69 -11.97
CA CYS A 209 -1.51 -3.98 -11.90
C CYS A 209 -1.44 -2.75 -12.82
N SER A 210 -2.53 -2.45 -13.52
CA SER A 210 -2.64 -1.22 -14.31
C SER A 210 -2.60 0.00 -13.39
N ARG A 211 -1.95 1.06 -13.88
CA ARG A 211 -1.89 2.37 -13.22
C ARG A 211 -2.89 3.35 -13.83
N TRP A 212 -3.68 2.92 -14.81
CA TRP A 212 -4.69 3.76 -15.43
C TRP A 212 -5.79 4.14 -14.43
N GLY A 213 -6.03 5.45 -14.32
CA GLY A 213 -6.98 6.03 -13.39
C GLY A 213 -6.52 6.04 -11.93
N ILE A 214 -5.25 5.76 -11.67
CA ILE A 214 -4.62 6.07 -10.40
C ILE A 214 -4.00 7.47 -10.52
N ILE A 215 -4.28 8.34 -9.56
CA ILE A 215 -3.63 9.65 -9.45
C ILE A 215 -2.12 9.44 -9.21
N ALA A 216 -1.31 9.83 -10.18
CA ALA A 216 0.12 9.53 -10.17
C ALA A 216 0.92 10.39 -9.19
N PHE A 217 1.83 9.75 -8.46
CA PHE A 217 2.91 10.38 -7.71
C PHE A 217 4.22 10.27 -8.52
N SER A 218 4.82 9.08 -8.58
CA SER A 218 6.01 8.79 -9.37
C SER A 218 5.73 7.65 -10.34
N SER A 219 5.53 8.00 -11.61
CA SER A 219 5.09 7.07 -12.64
C SER A 219 5.99 5.86 -12.87
N SER A 220 7.29 5.94 -12.60
CA SER A 220 8.19 4.79 -12.76
C SER A 220 8.28 3.89 -11.52
N LEU A 221 7.54 4.21 -10.45
CA LEU A 221 7.62 3.53 -9.15
C LEU A 221 6.24 3.13 -8.60
N ASP A 222 5.21 3.93 -8.87
CA ASP A 222 3.86 3.71 -8.36
C ASP A 222 3.35 2.33 -8.76
N GLN A 223 2.84 1.59 -7.78
CA GLN A 223 2.09 0.36 -8.06
C GLN A 223 0.94 0.15 -7.09
N ALA A 224 -0.20 -0.32 -7.61
CA ALA A 224 -1.35 -0.71 -6.81
C ALA A 224 -1.14 -2.09 -6.18
N GLY A 225 -1.64 -2.29 -4.97
CA GLY A 225 -1.60 -3.59 -4.30
C GLY A 225 -2.57 -3.68 -3.12
N PRO A 226 -2.79 -4.89 -2.58
CA PRO A 226 -3.75 -5.11 -1.51
C PRO A 226 -3.15 -4.91 -0.11
N LEU A 227 -4.01 -4.51 0.82
CA LEU A 227 -3.84 -4.67 2.27
C LEU A 227 -4.94 -5.59 2.80
N THR A 228 -4.55 -6.64 3.52
CA THR A 228 -5.45 -7.70 3.99
C THR A 228 -4.98 -8.22 5.34
N ARG A 229 -5.82 -9.01 6.03
CA ARG A 229 -5.43 -9.60 7.31
C ARG A 229 -4.64 -10.90 7.17
N THR A 230 -4.72 -11.57 6.02
CA THR A 230 -3.98 -12.80 5.74
C THR A 230 -3.27 -12.77 4.40
N VAL A 231 -2.22 -13.59 4.26
CA VAL A 231 -1.50 -13.81 3.00
C VAL A 231 -2.42 -14.39 1.94
N ARG A 232 -3.32 -15.31 2.33
CA ARG A 232 -4.33 -15.88 1.43
C ARG A 232 -5.30 -14.84 0.88
N ASP A 233 -5.77 -13.92 1.72
CA ASP A 233 -6.62 -12.82 1.28
C ASP A 233 -5.87 -11.88 0.32
N ALA A 234 -4.58 -11.62 0.56
CA ALA A 234 -3.76 -10.81 -0.35
C ALA A 234 -3.62 -11.48 -1.72
N ALA A 235 -3.46 -12.81 -1.77
CA ALA A 235 -3.40 -13.59 -3.01
C ALA A 235 -4.71 -13.52 -3.80
N LEU A 236 -5.86 -13.70 -3.13
CA LEU A 236 -7.19 -13.55 -3.74
C LEU A 236 -7.41 -12.15 -4.31
N MET A 237 -7.08 -11.12 -3.51
CA MET A 237 -7.29 -9.74 -3.89
C MET A 237 -6.36 -9.32 -5.03
N LEU A 238 -5.07 -9.70 -4.99
CA LEU A 238 -4.15 -9.43 -6.11
C LEU A 238 -4.60 -10.11 -7.40
N GLY A 239 -5.11 -11.35 -7.33
CA GLY A 239 -5.65 -12.06 -8.49
C GLY A 239 -6.76 -11.30 -9.21
N ALA A 240 -7.60 -10.57 -8.47
CA ALA A 240 -8.65 -9.73 -9.05
C ALA A 240 -8.19 -8.32 -9.44
N MET A 241 -7.11 -7.79 -8.86
CA MET A 241 -6.59 -6.45 -9.18
C MET A 241 -5.63 -6.44 -10.39
N ALA A 242 -4.93 -7.55 -10.61
CA ALA A 242 -3.90 -7.67 -11.61
C ALA A 242 -4.47 -8.03 -12.99
N GLY A 243 -3.77 -7.60 -14.05
CA GLY A 243 -4.18 -7.87 -15.42
C GLY A 243 -3.60 -6.86 -16.40
N TYR A 244 -3.46 -7.28 -17.65
CA TYR A 244 -3.06 -6.39 -18.73
C TYR A 244 -4.14 -5.34 -19.00
N ASP A 245 -3.73 -4.09 -19.19
CA ASP A 245 -4.62 -2.99 -19.56
C ASP A 245 -4.07 -2.22 -20.77
N PRO A 246 -4.75 -2.26 -21.93
CA PRO A 246 -4.31 -1.51 -23.10
C PRO A 246 -4.33 0.02 -22.91
N LYS A 247 -5.00 0.54 -21.88
CA LYS A 247 -4.98 1.97 -21.54
C LYS A 247 -3.71 2.41 -20.79
N ASP A 248 -2.92 1.47 -20.29
CA ASP A 248 -1.65 1.71 -19.60
C ASP A 248 -0.48 1.10 -20.40
N SER A 249 0.30 1.94 -21.07
CA SER A 249 1.45 1.49 -21.86
C SER A 249 2.58 0.85 -21.04
N THR A 250 2.51 0.90 -19.71
CA THR A 250 3.46 0.23 -18.80
C THR A 250 2.91 -1.05 -18.19
N SER A 251 1.62 -1.35 -18.41
CA SER A 251 1.03 -2.62 -18.05
C SER A 251 1.65 -3.72 -18.92
N ILE A 252 2.06 -4.81 -18.28
CA ILE A 252 2.74 -5.90 -18.98
C ILE A 252 1.73 -6.97 -19.34
N ASP A 253 1.72 -7.35 -20.61
CA ASP A 253 0.86 -8.41 -21.16
C ASP A 253 1.38 -9.79 -20.76
N LEU A 254 1.06 -10.17 -19.53
CA LEU A 254 1.35 -11.47 -18.94
C LEU A 254 0.09 -11.99 -18.25
N LEU A 255 -0.12 -13.31 -18.35
CA LEU A 255 -1.18 -13.98 -17.62
C LEU A 255 -1.01 -13.76 -16.11
N VAL A 256 -2.15 -13.64 -15.43
CA VAL A 256 -2.23 -13.56 -13.96
C VAL A 256 -2.31 -15.00 -13.44
N PRO A 257 -1.33 -15.48 -12.66
CA PRO A 257 -1.41 -16.78 -12.01
C PRO A 257 -2.55 -16.85 -10.97
N ASP A 258 -2.98 -18.06 -10.66
CA ASP A 258 -3.78 -18.31 -9.46
C ASP A 258 -2.87 -18.32 -8.24
N TYR A 259 -2.64 -17.13 -7.68
CA TYR A 259 -1.76 -16.96 -6.52
C TYR A 259 -2.24 -17.74 -5.30
N ALA A 260 -3.55 -17.90 -5.11
CA ALA A 260 -4.09 -18.62 -3.97
C ALA A 260 -3.82 -20.12 -4.06
N ALA A 261 -3.76 -20.68 -5.29
CA ALA A 261 -3.37 -22.08 -5.50
C ALA A 261 -1.88 -22.34 -5.22
N ALA A 262 -1.02 -21.30 -5.22
CA ALA A 262 0.40 -21.45 -4.89
C ALA A 262 0.65 -21.65 -3.39
N LEU A 263 -0.32 -21.31 -2.55
CA LEU A 263 -0.29 -21.39 -1.08
C LEU A 263 -0.46 -22.84 -0.61
N THR A 264 0.65 -23.57 -0.61
CA THR A 264 0.70 -25.00 -0.30
C THR A 264 1.39 -25.29 1.03
N GLY A 265 2.01 -24.28 1.66
CA GLY A 265 2.86 -24.43 2.84
C GLY A 265 4.19 -25.15 2.61
N ASP A 266 4.49 -25.64 1.40
CA ASP A 266 5.75 -26.34 1.10
C ASP A 266 6.79 -25.39 0.48
N ILE A 267 7.84 -25.11 1.25
CA ILE A 267 9.00 -24.31 0.82
C ILE A 267 10.31 -25.09 0.90
N LYS A 268 10.26 -26.42 0.94
CA LYS A 268 11.46 -27.24 1.09
C LYS A 268 12.45 -27.01 -0.06
N GLY A 269 13.68 -26.66 0.30
CA GLY A 269 14.75 -26.35 -0.65
C GLY A 269 14.66 -24.95 -1.28
N LEU A 270 13.68 -24.12 -0.89
CA LEU A 270 13.61 -22.73 -1.32
C LEU A 270 14.82 -21.97 -0.77
N ARG A 271 15.56 -21.25 -1.61
CA ARG A 271 16.73 -20.49 -1.16
C ARG A 271 16.32 -19.08 -0.75
N VAL A 272 16.49 -18.74 0.52
CA VAL A 272 16.13 -17.43 1.09
C VAL A 272 17.38 -16.59 1.29
N GLY A 273 17.51 -15.53 0.53
CA GLY A 273 18.61 -14.57 0.59
C GLY A 273 18.51 -13.63 1.79
N ILE A 274 19.61 -13.49 2.54
CA ILE A 274 19.76 -12.55 3.65
C ILE A 274 20.82 -11.50 3.29
N PRO A 275 20.43 -10.25 2.96
CA PRO A 275 21.36 -9.23 2.50
C PRO A 275 22.15 -8.62 3.66
N ALA A 276 23.49 -8.71 3.58
CA ALA A 276 24.38 -8.19 4.62
C ALA A 276 24.20 -6.68 4.87
N GLU A 277 23.88 -5.90 3.83
CA GLU A 277 23.73 -4.44 3.89
C GLU A 277 22.44 -3.96 4.56
N TYR A 278 21.53 -4.88 4.91
CA TYR A 278 20.30 -4.54 5.63
C TYR A 278 20.49 -4.54 7.15
N THR A 279 21.65 -4.97 7.66
CA THR A 279 22.06 -4.69 9.04
C THR A 279 22.57 -3.25 9.10
N LEU A 280 21.75 -2.35 9.66
CA LEU A 280 22.07 -0.93 9.77
C LEU A 280 22.72 -0.60 11.12
N ASP A 281 23.63 0.38 11.12
CA ASP A 281 24.17 0.91 12.36
C ASP A 281 23.05 1.51 13.23
N GLY A 282 22.94 1.04 14.47
CA GLY A 282 21.91 1.52 15.42
C GLY A 282 20.51 0.93 15.21
N MET A 283 20.39 -0.16 14.45
CA MET A 283 19.15 -0.92 14.33
C MET A 283 18.66 -1.39 15.71
N PRO A 284 17.36 -1.25 16.04
CA PRO A 284 16.84 -1.71 17.32
C PRO A 284 16.97 -3.22 17.47
N ALA A 285 17.41 -3.68 18.65
CA ALA A 285 17.65 -5.10 18.92
C ALA A 285 16.41 -5.99 18.72
N GLU A 286 15.20 -5.45 18.88
CA GLU A 286 13.95 -6.17 18.62
C GLU A 286 13.72 -6.44 17.13
N ILE A 287 14.18 -5.56 16.23
CA ILE A 287 14.07 -5.79 14.79
C ILE A 287 15.10 -6.83 14.35
N ASP A 288 16.33 -6.78 14.89
CA ASP A 288 17.34 -7.82 14.65
C ASP A 288 16.87 -9.19 15.14
N ALA A 289 16.29 -9.25 16.34
CA ALA A 289 15.74 -10.47 16.92
C ALA A 289 14.58 -11.02 16.07
N LEU A 290 13.67 -10.16 15.61
CA LEU A 290 12.57 -10.54 14.73
C LEU A 290 13.08 -11.08 13.39
N TRP A 291 14.07 -10.42 12.79
CA TRP A 291 14.64 -10.86 11.53
C TRP A 291 15.33 -12.22 11.67
N GLN A 292 16.06 -12.44 12.77
CA GLN A 292 16.62 -13.74 13.09
C GLN A 292 15.52 -14.80 13.28
N GLN A 293 14.44 -14.47 13.98
CA GLN A 293 13.32 -15.38 14.18
C GLN A 293 12.65 -15.77 12.84
N GLY A 294 12.52 -14.84 11.91
CA GLY A 294 12.06 -15.09 10.55
C GLY A 294 12.93 -16.08 9.78
N ARG A 295 14.25 -15.95 9.90
CA ARG A 295 15.22 -16.92 9.34
C ARG A 295 14.99 -18.31 9.91
N ASP A 296 14.87 -18.39 11.23
CA ASP A 296 14.68 -19.67 11.94
C ASP A 296 13.32 -20.33 11.62
N TRP A 297 12.26 -19.56 11.34
CA TRP A 297 10.97 -20.10 10.89
C TRP A 297 11.09 -20.73 9.50
N LEU A 298 11.68 -20.01 8.55
CA LEU A 298 11.84 -20.49 7.17
C LEU A 298 12.77 -21.71 7.10
N GLU A 299 13.89 -21.69 7.83
CA GLU A 299 14.81 -22.83 7.91
C GLU A 299 14.12 -24.09 8.48
N ARG A 300 13.32 -23.93 9.55
CA ARG A 300 12.54 -25.05 10.12
C ARG A 300 11.48 -25.60 9.17
N ALA A 301 10.93 -24.76 8.30
CA ALA A 301 10.01 -25.17 7.25
C ALA A 301 10.74 -25.80 6.03
N GLY A 302 12.08 -25.87 6.06
CA GLY A 302 12.89 -26.58 5.08
C GLY A 302 13.53 -25.70 4.01
N ALA A 303 13.47 -24.37 4.15
CA ALA A 303 14.20 -23.46 3.29
C ALA A 303 15.71 -23.49 3.56
N GLU A 304 16.50 -23.14 2.55
CA GLU A 304 17.95 -22.95 2.66
C GLU A 304 18.27 -21.46 2.84
N ILE A 305 18.88 -21.08 3.95
CA ILE A 305 19.27 -19.68 4.19
C ILE A 305 20.60 -19.39 3.51
N VAL A 306 20.65 -18.35 2.68
CA VAL A 306 21.84 -17.97 1.89
C VAL A 306 22.18 -16.51 2.17
N ASP A 307 23.42 -16.24 2.58
CA ASP A 307 23.90 -14.87 2.70
C ASP A 307 24.13 -14.27 1.30
N ILE A 308 23.63 -13.07 1.07
CA ILE A 308 23.76 -12.33 -0.20
C ILE A 308 24.29 -10.91 0.04
N SER A 309 24.67 -10.22 -1.03
CA SER A 309 25.14 -8.83 -0.97
C SER A 309 24.37 -7.95 -1.95
N LEU A 310 23.89 -6.81 -1.45
CA LEU A 310 23.21 -5.74 -2.17
C LEU A 310 23.94 -4.40 -1.92
N PRO A 311 25.17 -4.22 -2.43
CA PRO A 311 26.10 -3.18 -2.01
C PRO A 311 25.63 -1.74 -2.28
N HIS A 312 24.70 -1.54 -3.21
CA HIS A 312 24.15 -0.23 -3.57
C HIS A 312 22.89 0.13 -2.77
N THR A 313 22.38 -0.74 -1.90
CA THR A 313 21.17 -0.47 -1.06
C THR A 313 21.29 0.84 -0.27
N LYS A 314 22.47 1.15 0.27
CA LYS A 314 22.73 2.41 0.99
C LYS A 314 22.45 3.68 0.18
N TYR A 315 22.42 3.58 -1.16
CA TYR A 315 22.09 4.69 -2.05
C TYR A 315 20.62 4.72 -2.48
N ALA A 316 19.81 3.72 -2.09
CA ALA A 316 18.43 3.60 -2.51
C ALA A 316 17.59 4.79 -2.03
N LEU A 317 17.69 5.15 -0.76
CA LEU A 317 16.94 6.26 -0.20
C LEU A 317 17.22 7.60 -0.91
N PRO A 318 18.47 8.09 -1.03
CA PRO A 318 18.73 9.34 -1.76
C PRO A 318 18.36 9.24 -3.26
N THR A 319 18.50 8.06 -3.88
CA THR A 319 18.06 7.86 -5.27
C THR A 319 16.56 8.06 -5.41
N TYR A 320 15.77 7.48 -4.52
CA TYR A 320 14.31 7.63 -4.49
C TYR A 320 13.89 9.09 -4.26
N TYR A 321 14.53 9.79 -3.32
CA TYR A 321 14.25 11.21 -3.05
C TYR A 321 14.75 12.18 -4.14
N ILE A 322 15.34 11.67 -5.23
CA ILE A 322 15.58 12.44 -6.47
C ILE A 322 14.55 12.03 -7.53
N VAL A 323 14.40 10.72 -7.78
CA VAL A 323 13.53 10.19 -8.85
C VAL A 323 12.07 10.54 -8.58
N ALA A 324 11.56 10.23 -7.38
CA ALA A 324 10.14 10.40 -7.09
C ALA A 324 9.71 11.88 -7.08
N PRO A 325 10.45 12.82 -6.44
CA PRO A 325 10.13 14.25 -6.54
C PRO A 325 10.24 14.81 -7.96
N ALA A 326 11.24 14.38 -8.76
CA ALA A 326 11.37 14.80 -10.15
C ALA A 326 10.11 14.46 -10.95
N GLU A 327 9.67 13.20 -10.91
CA GLU A 327 8.46 12.77 -11.58
C GLU A 327 7.22 13.45 -11.02
N ALA A 328 7.13 13.62 -9.71
CA ALA A 328 6.02 14.31 -9.06
C ALA A 328 5.88 15.76 -9.51
N SER A 329 6.98 16.51 -9.65
CA SER A 329 6.93 17.90 -10.13
C SER A 329 6.33 18.02 -11.53
N SER A 330 6.52 17.01 -12.39
CA SER A 330 5.90 16.94 -13.71
C SER A 330 4.46 16.43 -13.64
N ASN A 331 4.22 15.34 -12.90
CA ASN A 331 2.90 14.71 -12.78
C ASN A 331 1.86 15.66 -12.19
N LEU A 332 2.25 16.42 -11.16
CA LEU A 332 1.39 17.38 -10.45
C LEU A 332 1.31 18.75 -11.13
N ALA A 333 2.00 18.98 -12.25
CA ALA A 333 1.89 20.23 -13.00
C ALA A 333 0.47 20.46 -13.55
N ARG A 334 -0.32 19.38 -13.74
CA ARG A 334 -1.69 19.42 -14.26
C ARG A 334 -2.73 20.03 -13.32
N TYR A 335 -2.42 20.13 -12.03
CA TYR A 335 -3.34 20.66 -11.02
C TYR A 335 -3.18 22.17 -10.95
N ASP A 336 -4.07 22.84 -11.67
CA ASP A 336 -3.94 24.24 -12.08
C ASP A 336 -5.27 25.02 -11.91
N GLY A 337 -6.34 24.34 -11.47
CA GLY A 337 -7.67 24.90 -11.27
C GLY A 337 -8.44 25.25 -12.54
N VAL A 338 -7.92 24.93 -13.73
CA VAL A 338 -8.57 25.33 -14.99
C VAL A 338 -9.65 24.32 -15.41
N ARG A 339 -9.33 23.02 -15.33
CA ARG A 339 -10.22 21.96 -15.85
C ARG A 339 -11.03 21.26 -14.75
N TYR A 340 -10.49 21.17 -13.55
CA TYR A 340 -11.07 20.46 -12.41
C TYR A 340 -10.34 20.85 -11.11
N GLY A 341 -10.94 20.48 -9.98
CA GLY A 341 -10.40 20.74 -8.64
C GLY A 341 -10.61 22.18 -8.19
N LEU A 342 -9.86 22.57 -7.16
CA LEU A 342 -9.88 23.92 -6.59
C LEU A 342 -9.44 24.96 -7.63
N ARG A 343 -10.10 26.11 -7.63
CA ARG A 343 -9.66 27.31 -8.38
C ARG A 343 -9.74 28.54 -7.48
N ILE A 344 -8.63 29.27 -7.38
CA ILE A 344 -8.55 30.57 -6.73
C ILE A 344 -8.27 31.62 -7.79
N GLU A 345 -9.22 32.54 -8.02
CA GLU A 345 -9.06 33.59 -9.04
C GLU A 345 -7.94 34.57 -8.66
N GLY A 346 -7.07 34.84 -9.64
CA GLY A 346 -6.01 35.84 -9.57
C GLY A 346 -6.28 37.06 -10.45
N GLU A 347 -5.37 38.03 -10.41
CA GLU A 347 -5.40 39.23 -11.26
C GLU A 347 -5.12 38.88 -12.74
N ASP A 348 -4.32 37.84 -12.95
CA ASP A 348 -4.04 37.25 -14.26
C ASP A 348 -3.92 35.72 -14.16
N LEU A 349 -3.55 35.06 -15.27
CA LEU A 349 -3.44 33.61 -15.34
C LEU A 349 -2.28 33.08 -14.47
N THR A 350 -1.15 33.80 -14.40
CA THR A 350 -0.01 33.39 -13.58
C THR A 350 -0.39 33.44 -12.10
N ASP A 351 -1.01 34.53 -11.68
CA ASP A 351 -1.47 34.71 -10.30
C ASP A 351 -2.55 33.67 -9.93
N THR A 352 -3.45 33.33 -10.87
CA THR A 352 -4.44 32.25 -10.69
C THR A 352 -3.75 30.90 -10.42
N TYR A 353 -2.72 30.55 -11.19
CA TYR A 353 -1.97 29.31 -10.99
C TYR A 353 -1.22 29.31 -9.65
N GLU A 354 -0.53 30.39 -9.34
CA GLU A 354 0.25 30.52 -8.11
C GLU A 354 -0.66 30.44 -6.88
N LYS A 355 -1.75 31.22 -6.83
CA LYS A 355 -2.72 31.20 -5.73
C LYS A 355 -3.38 29.84 -5.57
N THR A 356 -3.85 29.24 -6.66
CA THR A 356 -4.52 27.94 -6.63
C THR A 356 -3.59 26.86 -6.08
N ARG A 357 -2.35 26.78 -6.58
CA ARG A 357 -1.39 25.76 -6.13
C ARG A 357 -0.87 26.04 -4.71
N ALA A 358 -0.68 27.32 -4.35
CA ALA A 358 -0.24 27.69 -3.01
C ALA A 358 -1.27 27.34 -1.94
N ALA A 359 -2.55 27.55 -2.23
CA ALA A 359 -3.68 27.23 -1.36
C ALA A 359 -4.01 25.73 -1.36
N GLY A 360 -3.95 25.08 -2.54
CA GLY A 360 -4.40 23.71 -2.73
C GLY A 360 -3.42 22.64 -2.24
N PHE A 361 -2.10 22.86 -2.35
CA PHE A 361 -1.10 21.88 -1.91
C PHE A 361 -0.58 22.17 -0.51
N GLY A 362 -0.46 21.11 0.29
CA GLY A 362 0.19 21.14 1.59
C GLY A 362 1.72 21.25 1.52
N PRO A 363 2.39 21.41 2.68
CA PRO A 363 3.81 21.71 2.75
C PRO A 363 4.73 20.63 2.14
N GLU A 364 4.46 19.35 2.39
CA GLU A 364 5.31 18.25 1.89
C GLU A 364 5.20 18.11 0.36
N VAL A 365 3.98 18.21 -0.19
CA VAL A 365 3.78 18.20 -1.64
C VAL A 365 4.52 19.37 -2.31
N LYS A 366 4.40 20.58 -1.76
CA LYS A 366 5.16 21.75 -2.24
C LYS A 366 6.67 21.51 -2.15
N ARG A 367 7.17 20.96 -1.04
CA ARG A 367 8.60 20.63 -0.88
C ARG A 367 9.08 19.69 -1.98
N ARG A 368 8.35 18.61 -2.26
CA ARG A 368 8.73 17.64 -3.31
C ARG A 368 8.63 18.23 -4.71
N ILE A 369 7.64 19.08 -5.00
CA ILE A 369 7.57 19.81 -6.27
C ILE A 369 8.80 20.72 -6.45
N MET A 370 9.21 21.44 -5.40
CA MET A 370 10.38 22.32 -5.45
C MET A 370 11.69 21.52 -5.67
N ILE A 371 11.89 20.42 -4.95
CA ILE A 371 13.03 19.52 -5.15
C ILE A 371 13.02 18.96 -6.58
N GLY A 372 11.88 18.44 -7.03
CA GLY A 372 11.72 17.88 -8.37
C GLY A 372 12.05 18.85 -9.48
N THR A 373 11.50 20.06 -9.39
CA THR A 373 11.76 21.14 -10.36
C THR A 373 13.24 21.52 -10.36
N TYR A 374 13.89 21.56 -9.20
CA TYR A 374 15.33 21.83 -9.09
C TYR A 374 16.18 20.74 -9.75
N VAL A 375 15.95 19.47 -9.42
CA VAL A 375 16.77 18.36 -9.95
C VAL A 375 16.54 18.10 -11.45
N LEU A 376 15.44 18.62 -12.01
CA LEU A 376 15.16 18.60 -13.45
C LEU A 376 15.62 19.86 -14.19
N SER A 377 16.05 20.90 -13.46
CA SER A 377 16.42 22.17 -14.08
C SER A 377 17.71 22.07 -14.91
N ALA A 378 17.81 22.92 -15.94
CA ALA A 378 18.98 22.99 -16.80
C ALA A 378 20.24 23.27 -15.97
N GLY A 379 21.30 22.48 -16.19
CA GLY A 379 22.56 22.54 -15.43
C GLY A 379 22.62 21.58 -14.24
N TYR A 380 21.48 21.14 -13.69
CA TYR A 380 21.41 20.20 -12.57
C TYR A 380 20.87 18.81 -12.97
N TYR A 381 20.17 18.72 -14.10
CA TYR A 381 19.59 17.48 -14.65
C TYR A 381 20.57 16.29 -14.68
N ASP A 382 21.75 16.49 -15.27
CA ASP A 382 22.76 15.42 -15.41
C ASP A 382 23.36 14.99 -14.07
N ALA A 383 23.56 15.97 -13.18
CA ALA A 383 24.20 15.77 -11.87
C ALA A 383 23.29 15.07 -10.86
N TYR A 384 21.97 15.30 -10.95
CA TYR A 384 20.99 14.73 -10.04
C TYR A 384 20.15 13.63 -10.70
N TYR A 385 19.24 13.98 -11.62
CA TYR A 385 18.25 13.03 -12.13
C TYR A 385 18.90 11.89 -12.95
N VAL A 386 19.78 12.22 -13.90
CA VAL A 386 20.49 11.19 -14.69
C VAL A 386 21.38 10.33 -13.78
N GLN A 387 22.05 10.94 -12.81
CA GLN A 387 22.88 10.21 -11.86
C GLN A 387 22.04 9.26 -10.99
N ALA A 388 20.89 9.70 -10.49
CA ALA A 388 19.96 8.86 -9.74
C ALA A 388 19.45 7.68 -10.59
N GLN A 389 19.13 7.90 -11.87
CA GLN A 389 18.73 6.82 -12.77
C GLN A 389 19.86 5.79 -13.00
N LYS A 390 21.13 6.24 -13.06
CA LYS A 390 22.29 5.32 -13.11
C LYS A 390 22.45 4.52 -11.82
N VAL A 391 22.27 5.14 -10.66
CA VAL A 391 22.33 4.45 -9.36
C VAL A 391 21.17 3.45 -9.22
N ARG A 392 19.95 3.84 -9.64
CA ARG A 392 18.79 2.94 -9.72
C ARG A 392 19.09 1.69 -10.54
N ARG A 393 19.80 1.84 -11.67
CA ARG A 393 20.27 0.70 -12.48
C ARG A 393 21.22 -0.20 -11.69
N ARG A 394 22.17 0.36 -10.92
CA ARG A 394 23.08 -0.44 -10.07
C ARG A 394 22.34 -1.21 -8.98
N ILE A 395 21.35 -0.59 -8.35
CA ILE A 395 20.48 -1.27 -7.37
C ILE A 395 19.75 -2.46 -8.02
N ALA A 396 19.21 -2.29 -9.23
CA ALA A 396 18.57 -3.38 -9.95
C ALA A 396 19.56 -4.51 -10.34
N GLU A 397 20.80 -4.17 -10.68
CA GLU A 397 21.87 -5.14 -10.97
C GLU A 397 22.25 -5.97 -9.74
N ASP A 398 22.25 -5.36 -8.54
CA ASP A 398 22.50 -6.10 -7.29
C ASP A 398 21.44 -7.18 -7.06
N PHE A 399 20.15 -6.85 -7.20
CA PHE A 399 19.08 -7.84 -7.10
C PHE A 399 19.23 -8.93 -8.16
N HIS A 400 19.58 -8.56 -9.41
CA HIS A 400 19.78 -9.54 -10.48
C HIS A 400 20.88 -10.55 -10.15
N ALA A 401 22.00 -10.08 -9.59
CA ALA A 401 23.08 -10.94 -9.13
C ALA A 401 22.65 -11.83 -7.95
N ALA A 402 21.89 -11.29 -6.98
CA ALA A 402 21.37 -12.07 -5.85
C ALA A 402 20.45 -13.23 -6.29
N TRP A 403 19.71 -13.07 -7.38
CA TRP A 403 18.82 -14.12 -7.91
C TRP A 403 19.57 -15.36 -8.42
N GLU A 404 20.88 -15.26 -8.69
CA GLU A 404 21.70 -16.42 -9.02
C GLU A 404 21.82 -17.38 -7.81
N SER A 405 21.82 -16.84 -6.60
CA SER A 405 22.02 -17.60 -5.35
C SER A 405 20.75 -17.85 -4.54
N CYS A 406 19.71 -17.02 -4.70
CA CYS A 406 18.46 -17.14 -3.94
C CYS A 406 17.20 -16.99 -4.80
N ASP A 407 16.07 -17.44 -4.27
CA ASP A 407 14.76 -17.43 -4.94
C ASP A 407 13.86 -16.32 -4.39
N VAL A 408 13.99 -15.99 -3.11
CA VAL A 408 13.38 -14.84 -2.43
C VAL A 408 14.39 -14.19 -1.50
N ILE A 409 14.14 -12.95 -1.09
CA ILE A 409 14.96 -12.23 -0.10
C ILE A 409 14.10 -11.88 1.11
N LEU A 410 14.62 -12.16 2.32
CA LEU A 410 13.97 -11.81 3.59
C LEU A 410 14.65 -10.60 4.22
N THR A 411 13.87 -9.58 4.57
CA THR A 411 14.34 -8.38 5.27
C THR A 411 13.34 -7.97 6.36
N PRO A 412 13.70 -7.08 7.29
CA PRO A 412 12.70 -6.34 8.05
C PRO A 412 11.87 -5.45 7.11
N THR A 413 10.61 -5.16 7.46
CA THR A 413 9.80 -4.22 6.69
C THR A 413 10.12 -2.76 7.02
N ALA A 414 10.28 -2.46 8.31
CA ALA A 414 10.47 -1.11 8.82
C ALA A 414 11.54 -1.10 9.92
N PRO A 415 12.22 0.04 10.16
CA PRO A 415 13.28 0.13 11.15
C PRO A 415 12.79 0.24 12.60
N SER A 416 11.47 0.35 12.83
CA SER A 416 10.84 0.39 14.15
C SER A 416 9.37 -0.01 14.07
N ALA A 417 8.73 -0.14 15.24
CA ALA A 417 7.27 -0.11 15.36
C ALA A 417 6.69 1.29 15.02
N ALA A 418 5.35 1.38 15.01
CA ALA A 418 4.62 2.64 14.88
C ALA A 418 4.98 3.62 16.01
N PHE A 419 5.05 4.91 15.68
CA PHE A 419 5.40 5.99 16.62
C PHE A 419 4.22 6.95 16.85
N ALA A 420 4.33 7.80 17.87
CA ALA A 420 3.24 8.72 18.21
C ALA A 420 3.05 9.83 17.18
N ILE A 421 1.80 10.23 16.93
CA ILE A 421 1.49 11.40 16.11
C ILE A 421 2.13 12.64 16.75
N GLY A 422 2.85 13.44 15.96
CA GLY A 422 3.61 14.60 16.43
C GLY A 422 5.09 14.30 16.74
N GLU A 423 5.46 13.02 16.86
CA GLU A 423 6.85 12.61 17.01
C GLU A 423 7.56 12.56 15.65
N LYS A 424 8.85 12.93 15.60
CA LYS A 424 9.69 12.90 14.38
C LYS A 424 9.18 13.78 13.22
N MET A 425 8.34 14.77 13.51
CA MET A 425 7.71 15.64 12.49
C MET A 425 8.61 16.79 12.02
N ASP A 426 9.56 17.22 12.87
CA ASP A 426 10.44 18.36 12.58
C ASP A 426 11.67 17.97 11.75
N ASP A 427 11.96 16.68 11.60
CA ASP A 427 13.06 16.15 10.79
C ASP A 427 12.52 15.29 9.62
N PRO A 428 12.40 15.87 8.41
CA PRO A 428 12.00 15.13 7.22
C PRO A 428 12.91 13.92 6.93
N ILE A 429 14.20 13.99 7.26
CA ILE A 429 15.15 12.90 7.00
C ILE A 429 14.82 11.70 7.90
N ALA A 430 14.50 11.94 9.17
CA ALA A 430 14.05 10.89 10.08
C ALA A 430 12.78 10.20 9.57
N MET A 431 11.83 10.95 9.00
CA MET A 431 10.63 10.37 8.39
C MET A 431 10.97 9.48 7.18
N TYR A 432 11.95 9.90 6.38
CA TYR A 432 12.37 9.18 5.17
C TYR A 432 13.08 7.86 5.50
N LEU A 433 13.79 7.80 6.62
CA LEU A 433 14.45 6.57 7.09
C LEU A 433 13.47 5.42 7.37
N ASN A 434 12.18 5.70 7.61
CA ASN A 434 11.16 4.66 7.77
C ASN A 434 11.01 3.77 6.54
N ASP A 435 11.40 4.26 5.36
CA ASP A 435 11.27 3.55 4.09
C ASP A 435 12.58 2.84 3.66
N VAL A 436 13.60 2.80 4.53
CA VAL A 436 14.96 2.34 4.18
C VAL A 436 14.99 0.90 3.64
N PHE A 437 14.15 0.02 4.16
CA PHE A 437 14.08 -1.39 3.74
C PHE A 437 13.14 -1.65 2.56
N THR A 438 12.19 -0.74 2.31
CA THR A 438 11.14 -0.91 1.31
C THR A 438 11.49 -0.27 -0.05
N VAL A 439 12.20 0.86 -0.05
CA VAL A 439 12.60 1.61 -1.25
C VAL A 439 13.43 0.79 -2.26
N PRO A 440 14.43 -0.03 -1.84
CA PRO A 440 15.26 -0.75 -2.79
C PRO A 440 14.46 -1.63 -3.78
N ALA A 441 13.46 -2.36 -3.27
CA ALA A 441 12.59 -3.20 -4.10
C ALA A 441 11.72 -2.38 -5.06
N SER A 442 11.24 -1.20 -4.64
CA SER A 442 10.47 -0.30 -5.51
C SER A 442 11.34 0.27 -6.64
N LEU A 443 12.56 0.68 -6.34
CA LEU A 443 13.51 1.16 -7.35
C LEU A 443 13.83 0.08 -8.40
N ALA A 444 13.93 -1.18 -7.96
CA ALA A 444 14.15 -2.32 -8.84
C ALA A 444 12.87 -2.85 -9.53
N GLY A 445 11.68 -2.32 -9.20
CA GLY A 445 10.41 -2.74 -9.79
C GLY A 445 9.90 -4.12 -9.34
N LEU A 446 10.41 -4.64 -8.22
CA LEU A 446 10.20 -6.01 -7.75
C LEU A 446 8.95 -6.17 -6.90
N PRO A 447 8.26 -7.33 -6.92
CA PRO A 447 7.20 -7.63 -5.98
C PRO A 447 7.74 -7.80 -4.56
N ALA A 448 6.96 -7.40 -3.58
CA ALA A 448 7.34 -7.44 -2.19
C ALA A 448 6.10 -7.46 -1.28
N ILE A 449 6.12 -8.31 -0.26
CA ILE A 449 5.03 -8.46 0.72
C ILE A 449 5.56 -8.28 2.14
N SER A 450 4.87 -7.47 2.95
CA SER A 450 5.06 -7.38 4.38
C SER A 450 4.03 -8.26 5.08
N VAL A 451 4.47 -9.07 6.03
CA VAL A 451 3.62 -9.88 6.91
C VAL A 451 3.87 -9.51 8.38
N PRO A 452 2.83 -9.49 9.23
CA PRO A 452 3.01 -9.30 10.66
C PRO A 452 3.73 -10.50 11.25
N ALA A 453 4.80 -10.27 12.01
CA ALA A 453 5.70 -11.32 12.46
C ALA A 453 5.96 -11.30 13.97
N GLY A 454 5.58 -10.23 14.68
CA GLY A 454 5.80 -10.15 16.11
C GLY A 454 5.32 -8.84 16.70
N LEU A 455 5.55 -8.70 18.01
CA LEU A 455 5.27 -7.48 18.75
C LEU A 455 6.57 -6.92 19.31
N SER A 456 6.68 -5.59 19.31
CA SER A 456 7.75 -4.86 20.00
C SER A 456 7.64 -5.03 21.52
N ALA A 457 8.67 -4.56 22.24
CA ALA A 457 8.63 -4.50 23.69
C ALA A 457 7.45 -3.65 24.23
N GLU A 458 6.92 -2.73 23.43
CA GLU A 458 5.76 -1.89 23.76
C GLU A 458 4.42 -2.52 23.35
N GLY A 459 4.43 -3.75 22.81
CA GLY A 459 3.24 -4.46 22.37
C GLY A 459 2.70 -3.99 21.01
N LEU A 460 3.52 -3.32 20.21
CA LEU A 460 3.13 -2.82 18.88
C LEU A 460 3.56 -3.78 17.77
N PRO A 461 2.83 -3.85 16.65
CA PRO A 461 3.18 -4.74 15.56
C PRO A 461 4.55 -4.46 14.94
N LEU A 462 5.23 -5.55 14.57
CA LEU A 462 6.45 -5.55 13.77
C LEU A 462 6.25 -6.48 12.56
N GLY A 463 6.88 -6.13 11.43
CA GLY A 463 6.70 -6.84 10.16
C GLY A 463 8.00 -7.36 9.55
N LEU A 464 7.89 -8.53 8.91
CA LEU A 464 8.91 -9.08 8.02
C LEU A 464 8.50 -8.93 6.56
N HIS A 465 9.49 -8.75 5.71
CA HIS A 465 9.34 -8.39 4.31
C HIS A 465 9.99 -9.44 3.43
N VAL A 466 9.21 -10.01 2.51
CA VAL A 466 9.68 -10.97 1.51
C VAL A 466 9.67 -10.29 0.15
N ILE A 467 10.83 -10.22 -0.50
CA ILE A 467 11.01 -9.67 -1.83
C ILE A 467 11.13 -10.83 -2.82
N GLY A 468 10.28 -10.83 -3.85
CA GLY A 468 10.30 -11.82 -4.93
C GLY A 468 10.99 -11.32 -6.19
N ARG A 469 11.22 -12.25 -7.13
CA ARG A 469 11.65 -11.91 -8.49
C ARG A 469 10.49 -11.27 -9.26
N ALA A 470 10.81 -10.47 -10.28
CA ALA A 470 9.80 -9.87 -11.14
C ALA A 470 8.87 -10.94 -11.74
N PHE A 471 7.56 -10.75 -11.56
CA PHE A 471 6.48 -11.64 -11.99
C PHE A 471 6.47 -13.05 -11.35
N ASP A 472 7.21 -13.24 -10.26
CA ASP A 472 7.23 -14.47 -9.46
C ASP A 472 6.57 -14.21 -8.09
N GLU A 473 5.39 -13.60 -8.12
CA GLU A 473 4.62 -13.37 -6.90
C GLU A 473 4.24 -14.68 -6.20
N GLU A 474 4.07 -15.79 -6.93
CA GLU A 474 3.76 -17.12 -6.37
C GLU A 474 4.82 -17.61 -5.38
N THR A 475 6.11 -17.50 -5.72
CA THR A 475 7.19 -17.91 -4.82
C THR A 475 7.29 -17.00 -3.60
N MET A 476 7.09 -15.70 -3.79
CA MET A 476 7.00 -14.72 -2.69
C MET A 476 5.85 -15.06 -1.73
N PHE A 477 4.67 -15.40 -2.26
CA PHE A 477 3.50 -15.80 -1.49
C PHE A 477 3.75 -17.06 -0.66
N LYS A 478 4.39 -18.09 -1.23
CA LYS A 478 4.74 -19.32 -0.51
C LYS A 478 5.60 -19.06 0.73
N ALA A 479 6.64 -18.22 0.59
CA ALA A 479 7.50 -17.89 1.71
C ALA A 479 6.78 -17.01 2.75
N ALA A 480 5.93 -16.09 2.30
CA ALA A 480 5.13 -15.24 3.17
C ALA A 480 4.09 -16.03 3.98
N GLU A 481 3.44 -17.03 3.39
CA GLU A 481 2.47 -17.90 4.07
C GLU A 481 3.09 -18.68 5.24
N VAL A 482 4.35 -19.08 5.11
CA VAL A 482 5.06 -19.81 6.19
C VAL A 482 5.47 -18.88 7.34
N LEU A 483 5.64 -17.58 7.07
CA LEU A 483 5.99 -16.58 8.09
C LEU A 483 4.77 -16.10 8.88
N GLU A 484 3.60 -16.06 8.24
CA GLU A 484 2.30 -15.79 8.87
C GLU A 484 1.88 -16.93 9.81
#